data_AF-A0A9C8HU74-F1
#
_entry.id   AF-A0A9C8HU74-F1
#
_cell.length_a   1.000
_cell.length_b   1.000
_cell.length_c   1.000
_cell.angle_alpha   90.00
_cell.angle_beta   90.00
_cell.angle_gamma   90.00
#
_symmetry.space_group_name_H-M   'P 1'
#
loop_
_entity.id
_entity.type
_entity.pdbx_description
1 polymer ?
#
loop_
_entity_poly.entity_id
_entity_poly.type
_entity_poly.pdbx_seq_one_letter_code
_entity_poly.pdbx_strand_id
1 'polypeptide(L)'
;MTGERSRDYGRRELPPCPDIFHPDDLDAYLNYISDYSAKMVEGKSVTTSQIRNIFSRMKKLEALAKKDPDSDSCIADVKRLRVQFAYNSGRNYKNAIYRAFMNDLDELAQKIKTNRDVLRFYEFVEAIVAYMKYHGGEKA
;
A
#
# COMPACT_ATOMS: atom_id res chain seq x y z
N MET A 1 -37.02 -3.00 -21.01
CA MET A 1 -35.76 -2.50 -21.59
C MET A 1 -35.07 -1.60 -20.58
N THR A 2 -34.31 -2.18 -19.66
CA THR A 2 -33.40 -1.45 -18.78
C THR A 2 -32.00 -1.83 -19.22
N GLY A 3 -31.37 -0.94 -19.98
CA GLY A 3 -29.99 -1.09 -20.41
C GLY A 3 -29.09 -1.19 -19.19
N GLU A 4 -28.62 -2.40 -18.92
CA GLU A 4 -27.41 -2.62 -18.14
C GLU A 4 -26.30 -1.86 -18.86
N ARG A 5 -26.00 -0.66 -18.35
CA ARG A 5 -24.74 0.01 -18.64
C ARG A 5 -23.64 -0.86 -18.05
N SER A 6 -23.23 -1.84 -18.84
CA SER A 6 -21.93 -2.50 -18.72
C SER A 6 -20.90 -1.40 -18.66
N ARG A 7 -20.43 -1.11 -17.44
CA ARG A 7 -19.31 -0.19 -17.23
C ARG A 7 -18.07 -0.99 -17.58
N ASP A 8 -17.76 -0.98 -18.87
CA ASP A 8 -16.47 -1.39 -19.37
C ASP A 8 -15.43 -0.37 -18.88
N TYR A 9 -15.03 -0.49 -17.61
CA TYR A 9 -13.80 0.10 -17.10
C TYR A 9 -12.67 -0.74 -17.67
N GLY A 10 -12.25 -0.42 -18.90
CA GLY A 10 -11.09 -1.04 -19.54
C GLY A 10 -9.94 -1.20 -18.54
N ARG A 11 -9.54 -2.46 -18.34
CA ARG A 11 -8.67 -2.95 -17.26
C ARG A 11 -7.39 -2.13 -17.11
N ARG A 12 -7.37 -1.23 -16.11
CA ARG A 12 -6.16 -0.82 -15.41
C ARG A 12 -6.28 -1.33 -13.98
N GLU A 13 -6.14 -2.64 -13.86
CA GLU A 13 -6.10 -3.31 -12.58
C GLU A 13 -4.69 -3.19 -12.02
N LEU A 14 -4.60 -2.84 -10.75
CA LEU A 14 -3.35 -2.95 -10.01
C LEU A 14 -2.99 -4.45 -9.94
N PRO A 15 -1.72 -4.85 -10.17
CA PRO A 15 -1.34 -6.25 -10.02
C PRO A 15 -1.59 -6.71 -8.56
N PRO A 16 -1.68 -8.03 -8.31
CA PRO A 16 -1.89 -8.54 -6.96
C PRO A 16 -0.91 -7.96 -5.93
N CYS A 17 -1.36 -7.75 -4.70
CA CYS A 17 -0.46 -7.35 -3.62
C CYS A 17 0.71 -8.36 -3.49
N PRO A 18 1.97 -7.91 -3.42
CA PRO A 18 3.09 -8.81 -3.19
C PRO A 18 3.02 -9.48 -1.81
N ASP A 19 3.59 -10.67 -1.68
CA ASP A 19 3.83 -11.27 -0.36
C ASP A 19 5.01 -10.57 0.31
N ILE A 20 4.71 -9.76 1.32
CA ILE A 20 5.70 -9.02 2.09
C ILE A 20 6.28 -9.82 3.26
N PHE A 21 5.66 -10.95 3.61
CA PHE A 21 6.01 -11.69 4.82
C PHE A 21 7.09 -12.75 4.56
N HIS A 22 7.09 -13.33 3.36
CA HIS A 22 8.02 -14.39 2.96
C HIS A 22 8.50 -14.20 1.51
N PRO A 23 9.32 -13.18 1.21
CA PRO A 23 9.94 -13.06 -0.10
C PRO A 23 11.00 -14.15 -0.28
N ASP A 24 10.80 -15.05 -1.25
CA ASP A 24 11.75 -16.13 -1.58
C ASP A 24 13.04 -15.58 -2.23
N ASP A 25 12.91 -14.53 -3.03
CA ASP A 25 13.98 -13.85 -3.75
C ASP A 25 13.79 -12.34 -3.63
N LEU A 26 14.80 -11.66 -3.06
CA LEU A 26 14.74 -10.23 -2.79
C LEU A 26 14.77 -9.40 -4.08
N ASP A 27 15.57 -9.78 -5.08
CA ASP A 27 15.66 -9.04 -6.34
C ASP A 27 14.35 -9.17 -7.12
N ALA A 28 13.77 -10.36 -7.15
CA ALA A 28 12.45 -10.58 -7.76
C ALA A 28 11.35 -9.77 -7.05
N TYR A 29 11.36 -9.75 -5.71
CA TYR A 29 10.43 -8.97 -4.90
C TYR A 29 10.54 -7.46 -5.16
N LEU A 30 11.77 -6.92 -5.21
CA LEU A 30 12.01 -5.50 -5.47
C LEU A 30 11.59 -5.10 -6.90
N ASN A 31 11.87 -5.95 -7.89
CA ASN A 31 11.40 -5.74 -9.26
C ASN A 31 9.86 -5.72 -9.33
N TYR A 32 9.20 -6.63 -8.62
CA TYR A 32 7.74 -6.65 -8.54
C TYR A 32 7.16 -5.38 -7.91
N ILE A 33 7.73 -4.90 -6.79
CA ILE A 33 7.29 -3.64 -6.17
C ILE A 33 7.49 -2.46 -7.12
N SER A 34 8.60 -2.45 -7.87
CA SER A 34 8.85 -1.40 -8.87
C SER A 34 7.73 -1.37 -9.91
N ASP A 35 7.38 -2.51 -10.50
CA ASP A 35 6.32 -2.63 -11.51
C ASP A 35 4.94 -2.27 -10.94
N TYR A 36 4.64 -2.74 -9.73
CA TYR A 36 3.45 -2.37 -8.96
C TYR A 36 3.35 -0.85 -8.79
N SER A 37 4.45 -0.20 -8.41
CA SER A 37 4.51 1.24 -8.19
C SER A 37 4.38 2.03 -9.49
N ALA A 38 4.93 1.52 -10.60
CA ALA A 38 4.74 2.10 -11.93
C ALA A 38 3.26 2.14 -12.31
N LYS A 39 2.52 1.05 -12.04
CA LYS A 39 1.07 0.98 -12.26
C LYS A 39 0.30 1.97 -11.39
N MET A 40 0.75 2.20 -10.15
CA MET A 40 0.12 3.20 -9.28
C MET A 40 0.20 4.63 -9.85
N VAL A 41 1.32 5.01 -10.47
CA VAL A 41 1.51 6.38 -10.99
C VAL A 41 1.05 6.54 -12.44
N GLU A 42 0.76 5.44 -13.15
CA GLU A 42 0.29 5.44 -14.54
C GLU A 42 -0.92 6.37 -14.72
N GLY A 43 -0.84 7.28 -15.69
CA GLY A 43 -1.91 8.25 -15.96
C GLY A 43 -2.23 9.19 -14.79
N LYS A 44 -1.30 9.40 -13.86
CA LYS A 44 -1.47 10.19 -12.63
C LYS A 44 -2.57 9.63 -11.71
N SER A 45 -2.71 8.30 -11.69
CA SER A 45 -3.73 7.63 -10.88
C SER A 45 -3.47 7.82 -9.39
N VAL A 46 -2.24 7.71 -8.90
CA VAL A 46 -1.91 7.96 -7.49
C VAL A 46 -0.72 8.90 -7.37
N THR A 47 -0.83 9.91 -6.50
CA THR A 47 0.28 10.84 -6.22
C THR A 47 1.10 10.38 -5.02
N THR A 48 2.38 10.76 -4.98
CA THR A 48 3.25 10.46 -3.83
C THR A 48 2.76 11.17 -2.55
N SER A 49 2.15 12.35 -2.68
CA SER A 49 1.57 13.10 -1.56
C SER A 49 0.41 12.36 -0.89
N GLN A 50 -0.43 11.65 -1.66
CA GLN A 50 -1.51 10.84 -1.10
C GLN A 50 -0.98 9.68 -0.24
N ILE A 51 0.13 9.05 -0.64
CA ILE A 51 0.72 7.93 0.09
C ILE A 51 1.56 8.41 1.29
N ARG A 52 2.27 9.53 1.15
CA ARG A 52 3.11 10.11 2.22
C ARG A 52 2.34 10.40 3.51
N ASN A 53 1.08 10.78 3.42
CA ASN A 53 0.23 11.03 4.58
C ASN A 53 -0.01 9.76 5.42
N ILE A 54 -0.10 8.59 4.76
CA ILE A 54 -0.21 7.29 5.44
C ILE A 54 1.15 6.89 6.01
N PHE A 55 2.19 7.01 5.19
CA PHE A 55 3.57 6.67 5.55
C PHE A 55 4.08 7.39 6.80
N SER A 56 3.77 8.68 6.95
CA SER A 56 4.21 9.47 8.11
C SER A 56 3.73 8.92 9.45
N ARG A 57 2.56 8.25 9.48
CA ARG A 57 2.02 7.59 10.69
C ARG A 57 2.73 6.28 10.96
N MET A 58 2.99 5.50 9.90
CA MET A 58 3.69 4.22 10.00
C MET A 58 5.13 4.40 10.49
N LYS A 59 5.80 5.50 10.14
CA LYS A 59 7.17 5.80 10.59
C LYS A 59 7.32 5.86 12.11
N LYS A 60 6.29 6.29 12.85
CA LYS A 60 6.33 6.26 14.32
C LYS A 60 6.23 4.84 14.86
N LEU A 61 5.41 4.00 14.23
CA LEU A 61 5.22 2.60 14.63
C LEU A 61 6.46 1.77 14.31
N GLU A 62 7.11 2.04 13.18
CA GLU A 62 8.39 1.42 12.82
C GLU A 62 9.45 1.69 13.89
N ALA A 63 9.63 2.94 14.33
CA ALA A 63 10.61 3.28 15.35
C ALA A 63 10.34 2.60 16.71
N LEU A 64 9.07 2.31 17.03
CA LEU A 64 8.69 1.54 18.22
C LEU A 64 8.96 0.04 18.02
N ALA A 65 8.52 -0.51 16.89
CA ALA A 65 8.70 -1.93 16.54
C ALA A 65 10.18 -2.33 16.49
N LYS A 66 11.08 -1.44 16.03
CA LYS A 66 12.53 -1.68 16.01
C LYS A 66 13.14 -1.89 17.39
N LYS A 67 12.56 -1.31 18.45
CA LYS A 67 13.11 -1.43 19.81
C LYS A 67 12.91 -2.83 20.39
N ASP A 68 11.86 -3.51 19.95
CA ASP A 68 11.52 -4.84 20.42
C ASP A 68 10.80 -5.61 19.29
N PRO A 69 11.56 -6.14 18.31
CA PRO A 69 10.98 -6.74 17.11
C PRO A 69 10.15 -8.00 17.38
N ASP A 70 10.41 -8.70 18.48
CA ASP A 70 9.79 -9.98 18.79
C ASP A 70 8.50 -9.84 19.62
N SER A 71 8.14 -8.63 20.06
CA SER A 71 6.85 -8.38 20.73
C SER A 71 5.70 -8.05 19.77
N ASP A 72 4.50 -7.95 20.35
CA ASP A 72 3.23 -7.67 19.67
C ASP A 72 2.70 -6.25 19.98
N SER A 73 3.51 -5.43 20.64
CA SER A 73 3.14 -4.14 21.20
C SER A 73 2.58 -3.14 20.18
N CYS A 74 3.01 -3.20 18.91
CA CYS A 74 2.59 -2.26 17.87
C CYS A 74 1.39 -2.76 17.03
N ILE A 75 0.93 -4.00 17.21
CA ILE A 75 -0.11 -4.61 16.36
C ILE A 75 -1.43 -3.83 16.45
N ALA A 76 -1.84 -3.45 17.66
CA ALA A 76 -3.08 -2.71 17.87
C ALA A 76 -3.08 -1.38 17.11
N ASP A 77 -1.94 -0.69 17.07
CA ASP A 77 -1.80 0.58 16.34
C ASP A 77 -1.85 0.40 14.83
N VAL A 78 -1.25 -0.68 14.31
CA VAL A 78 -1.38 -0.99 12.88
C VAL A 78 -2.82 -1.35 12.52
N LYS A 79 -3.51 -2.14 13.35
CA LYS A 79 -4.93 -2.47 13.14
C LYS A 79 -5.83 -1.23 13.16
N ARG A 80 -5.47 -0.18 13.91
CA ARG A 80 -6.20 1.11 13.89
C ARG A 80 -6.05 1.86 12.57
N LEU A 81 -4.98 1.66 11.80
CA LEU A 81 -4.79 2.30 10.48
C LEU A 81 -5.85 1.86 9.46
N ARG A 82 -6.46 0.69 9.65
CA ARG A 82 -7.55 0.16 8.80
C ARG A 82 -8.72 1.13 8.63
N VAL A 83 -9.08 1.84 9.70
CA VAL A 83 -10.13 2.89 9.66
C VAL A 83 -9.74 4.01 8.69
N GLN A 84 -8.46 4.39 8.69
CA GLN A 84 -7.94 5.41 7.78
C GLN A 84 -7.90 4.90 6.33
N PHE A 85 -7.53 3.64 6.10
CA PHE A 85 -7.55 3.04 4.76
C PHE A 85 -8.97 3.02 4.18
N ALA A 86 -9.96 2.59 4.97
CA ALA A 86 -11.36 2.61 4.59
C ALA A 86 -11.85 4.02 4.25
N TYR A 87 -11.53 5.02 5.09
CA TYR A 87 -11.87 6.42 4.84
C TYR A 87 -11.24 6.94 3.53
N ASN A 88 -9.94 6.69 3.33
CA ASN A 88 -9.21 7.12 2.15
C ASN A 88 -9.76 6.46 0.87
N SER A 89 -10.10 5.17 0.93
CA SER A 89 -10.73 4.42 -0.17
C SER A 89 -12.09 5.05 -0.53
N GLY A 90 -12.93 5.32 0.47
CA GLY A 90 -14.24 5.96 0.27
C GLY A 90 -14.15 7.38 -0.28
N ARG A 91 -13.21 8.19 0.23
CA ARG A 91 -12.97 9.56 -0.26
C ARG A 91 -12.52 9.59 -1.72
N ASN A 92 -11.77 8.58 -2.15
CA ASN A 92 -11.24 8.46 -3.52
C ASN A 92 -12.02 7.43 -4.35
N TYR A 93 -13.34 7.29 -4.13
CA TYR A 93 -14.13 6.19 -4.70
C TYR A 93 -14.08 6.04 -6.23
N LYS A 94 -13.79 7.12 -6.97
CA LYS A 94 -13.67 7.12 -8.45
C LYS A 94 -12.34 6.57 -8.96
N ASN A 95 -11.36 6.42 -8.08
CA ASN A 95 -10.00 6.04 -8.43
C ASN A 95 -9.77 4.56 -8.09
N ALA A 96 -9.98 3.69 -9.07
CA ALA A 96 -9.92 2.24 -8.87
C ALA A 96 -8.56 1.76 -8.36
N ILE A 97 -7.45 2.28 -8.91
CA ILE A 97 -6.08 1.93 -8.52
C ILE A 97 -5.82 2.33 -7.07
N TYR A 98 -6.18 3.56 -6.68
CA TYR A 98 -6.00 4.00 -5.30
C TYR A 98 -6.80 3.16 -4.31
N ARG A 99 -8.04 2.80 -4.68
CA ARG A 99 -8.87 1.94 -3.84
C ARG A 99 -8.33 0.53 -3.70
N ALA A 100 -7.85 -0.06 -4.80
CA ALA A 100 -7.19 -1.36 -4.77
C ALA A 100 -6.03 -1.33 -3.78
N PHE A 101 -5.14 -0.33 -3.90
CA PHE A 101 -4.03 -0.17 -2.96
C PHE A 101 -4.49 0.01 -1.50
N MET A 102 -5.55 0.78 -1.22
CA MET A 102 -6.08 0.88 0.14
C MET A 102 -6.62 -0.45 0.68
N ASN A 103 -7.21 -1.28 -0.19
CA ASN A 103 -7.67 -2.62 0.19
C ASN A 103 -6.47 -3.54 0.46
N ASP A 104 -5.42 -3.50 -0.36
CA ASP A 104 -4.19 -4.27 -0.15
C ASP A 104 -3.56 -3.92 1.20
N LEU A 105 -3.49 -2.62 1.55
CA LEU A 105 -3.02 -2.18 2.86
C LEU A 105 -3.90 -2.68 4.01
N ASP A 106 -5.23 -2.74 3.84
CA ASP A 106 -6.14 -3.29 4.85
C ASP A 106 -5.91 -4.78 5.06
N GLU A 107 -5.81 -5.55 3.99
CA GLU A 107 -5.56 -6.99 4.04
C GLU A 107 -4.20 -7.33 4.67
N LEU A 108 -3.16 -6.58 4.32
CA LEU A 108 -1.85 -6.70 4.95
C LEU A 108 -1.93 -6.38 6.44
N ALA A 109 -2.60 -5.28 6.82
CA ALA A 109 -2.75 -4.88 8.22
C ALA A 109 -3.54 -5.91 9.05
N GLN A 110 -4.46 -6.67 8.45
CA GLN A 110 -5.15 -7.78 9.11
C GLN A 110 -4.22 -8.96 9.42
N LYS A 111 -3.22 -9.21 8.57
CA LYS A 111 -2.31 -10.36 8.65
C LYS A 111 -1.15 -10.16 9.63
N ILE A 112 -0.88 -8.92 10.06
CA ILE A 112 0.22 -8.58 10.98
C ILE A 112 0.00 -9.23 12.36
N LYS A 113 1.03 -9.97 12.81
CA LYS A 113 1.01 -10.72 14.08
C LYS A 113 2.20 -10.41 15.00
N THR A 114 3.21 -9.69 14.53
CA THR A 114 4.42 -9.38 15.29
C THR A 114 4.96 -7.99 14.92
N ASN A 115 5.83 -7.42 15.76
CA ASN A 115 6.55 -6.21 15.42
C ASN A 115 7.46 -6.40 14.19
N ARG A 116 8.01 -7.61 13.94
CA ARG A 116 8.68 -7.92 12.66
C ARG A 116 7.76 -7.73 11.45
N ASP A 117 6.50 -8.15 11.55
CA ASP A 117 5.52 -7.93 10.48
C ASP A 117 5.22 -6.44 10.27
N VAL A 118 5.22 -5.65 11.36
CA VAL A 118 5.11 -4.18 11.27
C VAL A 118 6.28 -3.58 10.51
N LEU A 119 7.50 -4.06 10.75
CA LEU A 119 8.71 -3.60 10.04
C LEU A 119 8.62 -3.94 8.55
N ARG A 120 8.26 -5.18 8.19
CA ARG A 120 8.06 -5.58 6.79
C ARG A 120 6.96 -4.77 6.10
N PHE A 121 5.87 -4.49 6.81
CA PHE A 121 4.80 -3.65 6.28
C PHE A 121 5.25 -2.21 6.05
N TYR A 122 6.09 -1.66 6.94
CA TYR A 122 6.71 -0.36 6.73
C TYR A 122 7.64 -0.35 5.53
N GLU A 123 8.55 -1.33 5.43
CA GLU A 123 9.51 -1.46 4.32
C GLU A 123 8.81 -1.56 2.97
N PHE A 124 7.70 -2.31 2.90
CA PHE A 124 6.86 -2.37 1.70
C PHE A 124 6.32 -0.98 1.31
N VAL A 125 5.72 -0.24 2.24
CA VAL A 125 5.17 1.09 1.93
C VAL A 125 6.27 2.09 1.62
N GLU A 126 7.44 1.98 2.26
CA GLU A 126 8.62 2.79 1.94
C GLU A 126 9.10 2.54 0.51
N ALA A 127 9.24 1.27 0.11
CA ALA A 127 9.64 0.88 -1.22
C ALA A 127 8.64 1.38 -2.28
N ILE A 128 7.33 1.26 -2.02
CA ILE A 128 6.28 1.82 -2.89
C ILE A 128 6.49 3.33 -3.10
N VAL A 129 6.69 4.11 -2.03
CA VAL A 129 6.92 5.56 -2.14
C VAL A 129 8.20 5.87 -2.93
N ALA A 130 9.27 5.11 -2.71
CA ALA A 130 10.54 5.27 -3.42
C ALA A 130 10.38 4.99 -4.93
N TYR A 131 9.77 3.86 -5.30
CA TYR A 131 9.57 3.49 -6.70
C TYR A 131 8.52 4.34 -7.40
N MET A 132 7.45 4.77 -6.71
CA MET A 132 6.53 5.76 -7.27
C MET A 132 7.30 7.03 -7.67
N LYS A 133 8.22 7.52 -6.82
CA LYS A 133 9.05 8.69 -7.14
C LYS A 133 10.01 8.41 -8.31
N TYR A 134 10.62 7.23 -8.35
CA TYR A 134 11.48 6.79 -9.46
C TYR A 134 10.74 6.80 -10.80
N HIS A 135 9.50 6.29 -10.82
CA HIS A 135 8.63 6.24 -12.02
C HIS A 135 7.94 7.58 -12.36
N GLY A 136 8.36 8.68 -11.74
CA GLY A 136 7.84 10.01 -12.06
C GLY A 136 6.61 10.44 -11.26
N GLY A 137 6.39 9.86 -10.07
CA GLY A 137 5.44 10.31 -9.06
C GLY A 137 5.78 11.71 -8.54
N GLU A 138 5.42 12.71 -9.35
CA GLU A 138 5.57 14.17 -9.25
C GLU A 138 6.95 14.79 -9.61
N LYS A 139 7.04 15.28 -10.86
CA LYS A 139 6.92 16.73 -11.13
C LYS A 139 5.58 17.00 -11.85
N ALA A 140 4.67 17.72 -11.22
CA ALA A 140 3.55 18.42 -11.86
C ALA A 140 3.49 19.82 -11.26
#